data_AF-A0A7S0BFM3-F1
#
_entry.id   AF-A0A7S0BFM3-F1
#
_cell.length_a   1.000
_cell.length_b   1.000
_cell.length_c   1.000
_cell.angle_alpha   90.00
_cell.angle_beta   90.00
_cell.angle_gamma   90.00
#
_symmetry.space_group_name_H-M   'P 1'
#
loop_
_entity.id
_entity.type
_entity.pdbx_description
1 polymer ?
#
loop_
_entity_poly.entity_id
_entity_poly.type
_entity_poly.pdbx_seq_one_letter_code
_entity_poly.pdbx_strand_id
1 'polypeptide(L)'
;SLGGSVAAGKVPIQAVGALTSKPYAFTSRSWELKSVESVDVLDGVGSNVRIDTRGTEIMRVLPRLNEAVNEEWISDKSRFSYDGLKRQRLTTPMVRMNTGEFVNIGWEKVPFVLRNAVMNIERKYEGVGYEVHAIVGPYVEEEALLALRNLMYEKFPNGQIHLQEQAPAISTDFRENYKFSSTLAGIEQSDACLLIGTNPRKEAPIVNARIRKG
;
A
#
# COMPACT_ATOMS: atom_id res chain seq x y z
N SER A 1 -3.43 -12.02 27.27
CA SER A 1 -3.55 -12.25 25.81
C SER A 1 -2.85 -11.13 25.02
N LEU A 2 -1.53 -10.98 25.21
CA LEU A 2 -0.72 -9.88 24.66
C LEU A 2 -0.10 -10.27 23.30
N GLY A 3 -0.88 -10.17 22.22
CA GLY A 3 -0.35 -10.06 20.85
C GLY A 3 -0.18 -8.57 20.51
N GLY A 4 1.04 -8.04 20.67
CA GLY A 4 1.35 -6.66 20.29
C GLY A 4 1.56 -6.58 18.78
N SER A 5 0.94 -5.62 18.08
CA SER A 5 1.08 -5.39 16.63
C SER A 5 2.49 -5.00 16.17
N VAL A 6 3.39 -4.77 17.13
CA VAL A 6 4.82 -4.46 16.95
C VAL A 6 5.69 -5.55 17.63
N ALA A 7 5.10 -6.65 18.10
CA ALA A 7 5.79 -7.64 18.95
C ALA A 7 6.90 -8.41 18.22
N ALA A 8 6.91 -8.45 16.87
CA ALA A 8 8.05 -8.98 16.12
C ALA A 8 9.31 -8.09 16.23
N GLY A 9 9.25 -6.97 16.94
CA GLY A 9 10.41 -6.20 17.35
C GLY A 9 11.42 -6.94 18.25
N LYS A 10 11.09 -8.15 18.74
CA LYS A 10 12.08 -8.98 19.45
C LYS A 10 13.08 -9.69 18.53
N VAL A 11 12.80 -9.82 17.23
CA VAL A 11 13.69 -10.49 16.27
C VAL A 11 14.95 -9.66 15.95
N PRO A 12 14.89 -8.32 15.74
CA PRO A 12 16.09 -7.52 15.56
C PRO A 12 16.99 -7.41 16.80
N ILE A 13 16.42 -7.47 18.01
CA ILE A 13 17.13 -7.16 19.27
C ILE A 13 18.09 -8.26 19.75
N GLN A 14 17.96 -9.51 19.29
CA GLN A 14 18.80 -10.59 19.82
C GLN A 14 20.06 -10.81 18.98
N ALA A 15 21.21 -10.47 19.57
CA ALA A 15 22.57 -10.72 19.06
C ALA A 15 22.89 -12.21 18.83
N VAL A 16 22.01 -13.11 19.25
CA VAL A 16 22.16 -14.57 19.17
C VAL A 16 20.80 -15.08 18.67
N GLY A 17 20.73 -15.79 17.55
CA GLY A 17 19.50 -16.12 16.80
C GLY A 17 18.45 -17.01 17.49
N ALA A 18 18.14 -16.76 18.76
CA ALA A 18 17.15 -17.46 19.57
C ALA A 18 15.70 -17.15 19.14
N LEU A 19 15.46 -16.01 18.49
CA LEU A 19 14.17 -15.67 17.88
C LEU A 19 14.35 -15.48 16.37
N THR A 20 14.10 -16.54 15.59
CA THR A 20 14.05 -16.45 14.14
C THR A 20 12.61 -16.25 13.68
N SER A 21 12.40 -15.47 12.61
CA SER A 21 11.08 -15.35 12.02
C SER A 21 10.65 -16.69 11.42
N LYS A 22 9.61 -17.31 11.99
CA LYS A 22 9.06 -18.60 11.56
C LYS A 22 8.80 -18.69 10.03
N PRO A 23 8.31 -17.64 9.34
CA PRO A 23 8.13 -17.69 7.88
C PRO A 23 9.43 -17.75 7.07
N TYR A 24 10.55 -17.29 7.63
CA TYR A 24 11.87 -17.24 6.98
C TYR A 24 12.78 -18.42 7.37
N ALA A 25 12.41 -19.18 8.40
CA ALA A 25 13.25 -20.23 8.96
C ALA A 25 13.70 -21.22 7.87
N PHE A 26 15.02 -21.38 7.72
CA PHE A 26 15.69 -22.30 6.78
C PHE A 26 15.51 -22.01 5.27
N THR A 27 15.00 -20.84 4.88
CA THR A 27 14.74 -20.55 3.46
C THR A 27 15.96 -20.04 2.68
N SER A 28 16.86 -19.28 3.31
CA SER A 28 18.08 -18.71 2.68
C SER A 28 19.14 -18.27 3.70
N ARG A 29 20.37 -18.05 3.23
CA ARG A 29 21.47 -17.47 4.03
C ARG A 29 21.64 -15.98 3.72
N SER A 30 22.10 -15.20 4.71
CA SER A 30 22.17 -13.74 4.59
C SER A 30 23.06 -13.25 3.43
N TRP A 31 24.11 -13.99 3.05
CA TRP A 31 25.01 -13.63 1.95
C TRP A 31 24.47 -13.99 0.56
N GLU A 32 23.39 -14.76 0.47
CA GLU A 32 22.75 -15.12 -0.81
C GLU A 32 21.70 -14.08 -1.23
N LEU A 33 21.45 -13.07 -0.40
CA LEU A 33 20.35 -12.13 -0.57
C LEU A 33 20.83 -10.81 -1.18
N LYS A 34 20.05 -10.31 -2.12
CA LYS A 34 20.17 -8.93 -2.59
C LYS A 34 19.27 -8.06 -1.72
N SER A 35 19.83 -7.05 -1.08
CA SER A 35 19.06 -6.08 -0.30
C SER A 35 18.71 -4.85 -1.14
N VAL A 36 17.46 -4.42 -1.06
CA VAL A 36 16.95 -3.21 -1.71
C VAL A 36 16.31 -2.33 -0.63
N GLU A 37 16.72 -1.07 -0.56
CA GLU A 37 16.08 -0.09 0.31
C GLU A 37 14.77 0.40 -0.33
N SER A 38 13.69 0.41 0.45
CA SER A 38 12.35 0.73 -0.03
C SER A 38 11.47 1.31 1.11
N VAL A 39 10.17 1.45 0.84
CA VAL A 39 9.18 2.04 1.75
C VAL A 39 7.99 1.08 1.87
N ASP A 40 7.46 0.94 3.08
CA ASP A 40 6.23 0.19 3.33
C ASP A 40 4.99 0.97 2.89
N VAL A 41 4.00 0.26 2.34
CA VAL A 41 2.76 0.82 1.79
C VAL A 41 1.51 0.33 2.52
N LEU A 42 1.68 -0.44 3.60
CA LEU A 42 0.58 -1.13 4.26
C LEU A 42 -0.19 -0.29 5.28
N ASP A 43 0.32 0.88 5.61
CA ASP A 43 -0.31 1.89 6.45
C ASP A 43 0.07 3.31 5.98
N GLY A 44 -0.57 4.32 6.55
CA GLY A 44 -0.29 5.73 6.24
C GLY A 44 1.00 6.29 6.85
N VAL A 45 1.87 5.44 7.44
CA VAL A 45 3.12 5.89 8.07
C VAL A 45 4.24 5.99 7.05
N GLY A 46 4.30 5.06 6.09
CA GLY A 46 5.40 5.00 5.12
C GLY A 46 6.72 4.57 5.76
N SER A 47 6.70 3.50 6.56
CA SER A 47 7.89 3.03 7.29
C SER A 47 9.04 2.65 6.36
N ASN A 48 10.28 3.03 6.70
CA ASN A 48 11.44 2.70 5.90
C ASN A 48 11.79 1.21 6.05
N VAL A 49 11.93 0.51 4.93
CA VAL A 49 12.20 -0.93 4.92
C VAL A 49 13.41 -1.29 4.05
N ARG A 50 13.97 -2.46 4.34
CA ARG A 50 14.91 -3.18 3.50
C ARG A 50 14.25 -4.49 3.08
N ILE A 51 14.11 -4.66 1.77
CA ILE A 51 13.56 -5.86 1.16
C ILE A 51 14.74 -6.73 0.73
N ASP A 52 14.85 -7.91 1.33
CA ASP A 52 15.88 -8.88 0.96
C ASP A 52 15.26 -9.89 -0.03
N THR A 53 15.82 -9.98 -1.23
CA THR A 53 15.34 -10.85 -2.32
C THR A 53 16.36 -11.93 -2.68
N ARG A 54 15.86 -13.04 -3.23
CA ARG A 54 16.68 -14.09 -3.86
C ARG A 54 16.05 -14.44 -5.20
N GLY A 55 16.75 -14.10 -6.29
CA GLY A 55 16.17 -14.21 -7.63
C GLY A 55 14.94 -13.31 -7.76
N THR A 56 13.80 -13.90 -8.10
CA THR A 56 12.51 -13.20 -8.28
C THR A 56 11.64 -13.15 -7.01
N GLU A 57 12.06 -13.82 -5.93
CA GLU A 57 11.27 -13.93 -4.70
C GLU A 57 11.76 -12.99 -3.60
N ILE A 58 10.79 -12.43 -2.87
CA ILE A 58 11.05 -11.69 -1.63
C ILE A 58 11.16 -12.69 -0.50
N MET A 59 12.31 -12.69 0.18
CA MET A 59 12.59 -13.64 1.25
C MET A 59 12.19 -13.10 2.62
N ARG A 60 12.41 -11.81 2.87
CA ARG A 60 12.01 -11.12 4.10
C ARG A 60 12.00 -9.60 3.92
N VAL A 61 11.27 -8.93 4.82
CA VAL A 61 11.24 -7.47 4.96
C VAL A 61 11.78 -7.10 6.34
N LEU A 62 12.76 -6.22 6.38
CA LEU A 62 13.41 -5.75 7.61
C LEU A 62 13.25 -4.23 7.75
N PRO A 63 13.26 -3.69 8.98
CA PRO A 63 13.27 -2.24 9.18
C PRO A 63 14.59 -1.64 8.69
N ARG A 64 14.52 -0.39 8.23
CA ARG A 64 15.68 0.48 8.00
C ARG A 64 15.60 1.64 8.97
N LEU A 65 16.74 2.01 9.55
CA LEU A 65 16.84 3.10 10.51
C LEU A 65 16.36 4.43 9.90
N ASN A 66 15.33 5.03 10.48
CA ASN A 66 14.91 6.39 10.19
C ASN A 66 14.30 7.05 11.43
N GLU A 67 15.10 7.83 12.14
CA GLU A 67 14.71 8.54 13.37
C GLU A 67 13.51 9.48 13.19
N ALA A 68 13.25 9.96 11.97
CA ALA A 68 12.12 10.85 11.71
C ALA A 68 10.79 10.10 11.49
N VAL A 69 10.83 8.80 11.19
CA VAL A 69 9.65 8.01 10.80
C VAL A 69 9.45 6.83 11.74
N ASN A 70 10.19 5.74 11.53
CA ASN A 70 9.94 4.46 12.17
C ASN A 70 11.06 4.00 13.11
N GLU A 71 12.11 4.82 13.29
CA GLU A 71 13.32 4.45 14.03
C GLU A 71 13.85 3.14 13.46
N GLU A 72 13.96 2.09 14.28
CA GLU A 72 14.36 0.74 13.88
C GLU A 72 13.18 -0.26 13.83
N TRP A 73 11.94 0.24 13.88
CA TRP A 73 10.73 -0.58 14.02
C TRP A 73 9.91 -0.65 12.74
N ILE A 74 9.19 -1.76 12.55
CA ILE A 74 8.13 -1.92 11.56
C ILE A 74 7.02 -2.77 12.15
N SER A 75 5.80 -2.62 11.65
CA SER A 75 4.65 -3.43 12.09
C SER A 75 4.80 -4.91 11.67
N ASP A 76 4.06 -5.80 12.34
CA ASP A 76 3.98 -7.20 11.92
C ASP A 76 3.36 -7.35 10.52
N LYS A 77 2.44 -6.45 10.15
CA LYS A 77 1.83 -6.40 8.81
C LYS A 77 2.92 -6.16 7.75
N SER A 78 3.76 -5.15 7.96
CA SER A 78 4.90 -4.81 7.09
C SER A 78 5.92 -5.94 7.01
N ARG A 79 6.19 -6.61 8.14
CA ARG A 79 7.21 -7.64 8.24
C ARG A 79 6.83 -8.95 7.55
N PHE A 80 5.55 -9.33 7.54
CA PHE A 80 5.10 -10.67 7.14
C PHE A 80 4.17 -10.72 5.93
N SER A 81 3.66 -9.58 5.44
CA SER A 81 2.74 -9.54 4.29
C SER A 81 3.37 -9.96 2.95
N TYR A 82 4.70 -9.99 2.85
CA TYR A 82 5.41 -10.33 1.62
C TYR A 82 5.08 -11.73 1.09
N ASP A 83 4.60 -12.65 1.95
CA ASP A 83 4.11 -13.97 1.54
C ASP A 83 2.87 -13.88 0.62
N GLY A 84 2.09 -12.80 0.72
CA GLY A 84 0.97 -12.52 -0.19
C GLY A 84 1.44 -12.14 -1.60
N LEU A 85 2.63 -11.56 -1.75
CA LEU A 85 3.12 -11.08 -3.05
C LEU A 85 3.45 -12.20 -4.03
N LYS A 86 3.51 -13.46 -3.59
CA LYS A 86 3.72 -14.65 -4.43
C LYS A 86 2.44 -15.44 -4.72
N ARG A 87 1.31 -15.08 -4.13
CA ARG A 87 0.04 -15.83 -4.24
C ARG A 87 -1.03 -14.97 -4.89
N GLN A 88 -1.93 -15.61 -5.65
CA GLN A 88 -3.11 -14.97 -6.27
C GLN A 88 -2.77 -13.69 -7.07
N ARG A 89 -1.61 -13.70 -7.76
CA ARG A 89 -1.15 -12.57 -8.57
C ARG A 89 -1.83 -12.58 -9.93
N LEU A 90 -2.24 -11.40 -10.37
CA LEU A 90 -2.61 -11.16 -11.77
C LEU A 90 -1.32 -11.15 -12.60
N THR A 91 -1.11 -12.19 -13.41
CA THR A 91 0.09 -12.36 -14.25
C THR A 91 -0.18 -12.09 -15.73
N THR A 92 -1.42 -12.30 -16.18
CA THR A 92 -1.85 -12.09 -17.57
C THR A 92 -3.14 -11.26 -17.61
N PRO A 93 -3.28 -10.36 -18.60
CA PRO A 93 -4.55 -9.70 -18.83
C PRO A 93 -5.66 -10.72 -19.15
N MET A 94 -6.87 -10.45 -18.66
CA MET A 94 -8.03 -11.32 -18.83
C MET A 94 -9.25 -10.53 -19.27
N VAL A 95 -10.11 -11.15 -20.07
CA VAL A 95 -11.41 -10.60 -20.48
C VAL A 95 -12.51 -11.54 -20.07
N ARG A 96 -13.63 -10.99 -19.58
CA ARG A 96 -14.82 -11.77 -19.22
C ARG A 96 -15.65 -12.04 -20.46
N MET A 97 -15.91 -13.31 -20.75
CA MET A 97 -16.75 -13.74 -21.86
C MET A 97 -18.24 -13.71 -21.47
N ASN A 98 -19.13 -13.79 -22.46
CA ASN A 98 -20.59 -13.85 -22.23
C ASN A 98 -21.02 -15.07 -21.40
N THR A 99 -20.19 -16.12 -21.36
CA THR A 99 -20.39 -17.30 -20.49
C THR A 99 -20.14 -16.99 -19.01
N GLY A 100 -19.54 -15.84 -18.68
CA GLY A 100 -19.19 -15.42 -17.33
C GLY A 100 -17.74 -15.75 -16.93
N GLU A 101 -17.04 -16.57 -17.71
CA GLU A 101 -15.66 -17.01 -17.47
C GLU A 101 -14.63 -15.98 -17.94
N PHE A 102 -13.45 -15.98 -17.31
CA PHE A 102 -12.31 -15.16 -17.71
C PHE A 102 -11.38 -15.94 -18.65
N VAL A 103 -10.98 -15.29 -19.74
CA VAL A 103 -10.03 -15.85 -20.71
C VAL A 103 -8.80 -14.96 -20.80
N ASN A 104 -7.62 -15.57 -20.77
CA ASN A 104 -6.34 -14.88 -20.92
C ASN A 104 -6.19 -14.30 -22.33
N ILE A 105 -5.73 -13.06 -22.42
CA ILE A 105 -5.40 -12.39 -23.68
C ILE A 105 -3.96 -11.88 -23.66
N GLY A 106 -3.36 -11.74 -24.84
CA GLY A 106 -2.07 -11.06 -24.99
C GLY A 106 -2.19 -9.54 -24.82
N TRP A 107 -1.10 -8.91 -24.38
CA TRP A 107 -1.04 -7.46 -24.14
C TRP A 107 -1.35 -6.64 -25.39
N GLU A 108 -1.02 -7.14 -26.58
CA GLU A 108 -1.31 -6.53 -27.87
C GLU A 108 -2.81 -6.33 -28.12
N LYS A 109 -3.67 -7.15 -27.50
CA LYS A 109 -5.14 -7.07 -27.66
C LYS A 109 -5.79 -6.09 -26.69
N VAL A 110 -5.12 -5.75 -25.58
CA VAL A 110 -5.69 -4.91 -24.50
C VAL A 110 -6.20 -3.55 -25.01
N PRO A 111 -5.44 -2.78 -25.82
CA PRO A 111 -5.92 -1.48 -26.31
C PRO A 111 -7.18 -1.60 -27.18
N PHE A 112 -7.28 -2.65 -28.00
CA PHE A 112 -8.44 -2.89 -28.86
C PHE A 112 -9.68 -3.25 -28.03
N VAL A 113 -9.52 -4.09 -27.00
CA VAL A 113 -10.60 -4.46 -26.08
C VAL A 113 -11.12 -3.22 -25.34
N LEU A 114 -10.22 -2.40 -24.79
CA LEU A 114 -10.59 -1.17 -24.08
C LEU A 114 -11.29 -0.18 -25.00
N ARG A 115 -10.74 0.06 -26.20
CA ARG A 115 -11.35 0.96 -27.20
C ARG A 115 -12.75 0.50 -27.58
N ASN A 116 -12.92 -0.79 -27.88
CA ASN A 116 -14.22 -1.34 -28.24
C ASN A 116 -15.22 -1.22 -27.09
N ALA A 117 -14.80 -1.42 -25.85
CA ALA A 117 -15.65 -1.24 -24.68
C ALA A 117 -16.15 0.20 -24.56
N VAL A 118 -15.25 1.19 -24.70
CA VAL A 118 -15.61 2.61 -24.66
C VAL A 118 -16.56 2.99 -25.81
N MET A 119 -16.23 2.60 -27.05
CA MET A 119 -17.08 2.89 -28.22
C MET A 119 -18.47 2.26 -28.10
N ASN A 120 -18.57 1.07 -27.51
CA ASN A 120 -19.86 0.41 -27.29
C ASN A 120 -20.72 1.15 -26.25
N ILE A 121 -20.10 1.70 -25.19
CA ILE A 121 -20.78 2.53 -24.20
C ILE A 121 -21.27 3.83 -24.86
N GLU A 122 -20.40 4.53 -25.58
CA GLU A 122 -20.73 5.78 -26.29
C GLU A 122 -21.93 5.60 -27.23
N ARG A 123 -21.92 4.54 -28.05
CA ARG A 123 -23.04 4.22 -28.96
C ARG A 123 -24.32 3.86 -28.22
N LYS A 124 -24.22 3.09 -27.13
CA LYS A 124 -25.39 2.63 -26.38
C LYS A 124 -26.12 3.76 -25.68
N TYR A 125 -25.39 4.79 -25.24
CA TYR A 125 -25.93 5.93 -24.51
C TYR A 125 -25.92 7.23 -25.32
N GLU A 126 -25.87 7.12 -26.65
CA GLU A 126 -25.96 8.25 -27.57
C GLU A 126 -27.27 9.02 -27.32
N GLY A 127 -27.15 10.34 -27.08
CA GLY A 127 -28.29 11.22 -26.78
C GLY A 127 -28.81 11.20 -25.33
N VAL A 128 -28.43 10.21 -24.52
CA VAL A 128 -28.82 10.12 -23.09
C VAL A 128 -27.68 10.59 -22.17
N GLY A 129 -26.43 10.40 -22.61
CA GLY A 129 -25.23 10.70 -21.83
C GLY A 129 -24.82 9.54 -20.92
N TYR A 130 -23.55 9.53 -20.52
CA TYR A 130 -22.99 8.57 -19.58
C TYR A 130 -21.94 9.25 -18.69
N GLU A 131 -21.72 8.68 -17.51
CA GLU A 131 -20.66 9.09 -16.59
C GLU A 131 -19.62 7.99 -16.45
N VAL A 132 -18.36 8.38 -16.31
CA VAL A 132 -17.23 7.46 -16.13
C VAL A 132 -16.68 7.66 -14.73
N HIS A 133 -16.58 6.57 -13.98
CA HIS A 133 -16.04 6.58 -12.62
C HIS A 133 -14.76 5.75 -12.59
N ALA A 134 -13.67 6.34 -12.10
CA ALA A 134 -12.46 5.62 -11.76
C ALA A 134 -12.41 5.41 -10.25
N ILE A 135 -12.09 4.18 -9.81
CA ILE A 135 -11.96 3.84 -8.39
C ILE A 135 -10.49 3.52 -8.10
N VAL A 136 -9.89 4.24 -7.16
CA VAL A 136 -8.47 4.13 -6.80
C VAL A 136 -8.34 3.34 -5.50
N GLY A 137 -7.55 2.27 -5.54
CA GLY A 137 -7.24 1.46 -4.36
C GLY A 137 -6.15 2.08 -3.47
N PRO A 138 -5.98 1.58 -2.23
CA PRO A 138 -5.09 2.19 -1.23
C PRO A 138 -3.58 1.97 -1.46
N TYR A 139 -3.19 1.11 -2.41
CA TYR A 139 -1.78 0.73 -2.65
C TYR A 139 -1.26 1.21 -4.02
N VAL A 140 -1.86 2.26 -4.57
CA VAL A 140 -1.52 2.83 -5.88
C VAL A 140 -0.44 3.90 -5.70
N GLU A 141 0.55 3.89 -6.59
CA GLU A 141 1.60 4.92 -6.62
C GLU A 141 1.09 6.25 -7.21
N GLU A 142 1.74 7.35 -6.84
CA GLU A 142 1.34 8.70 -7.25
C GLU A 142 1.45 8.89 -8.78
N GLU A 143 2.42 8.27 -9.43
CA GLU A 143 2.64 8.33 -10.87
C GLU A 143 1.48 7.68 -11.64
N ALA A 144 1.02 6.52 -11.18
CA ALA A 144 -0.13 5.83 -11.76
C ALA A 144 -1.42 6.61 -11.53
N LEU A 145 -1.58 7.23 -10.34
CA LEU A 145 -2.70 8.11 -10.03
C LEU A 145 -2.70 9.35 -10.94
N LEU A 146 -1.54 9.95 -11.19
CA LEU A 146 -1.39 11.08 -12.11
C LEU A 146 -1.72 10.68 -13.55
N ALA A 147 -1.26 9.52 -13.99
CA ALA A 147 -1.57 8.99 -15.32
C ALA A 147 -3.08 8.75 -15.49
N LEU A 148 -3.73 8.13 -14.49
CA LEU A 148 -5.18 7.94 -14.46
C LEU A 148 -5.93 9.28 -14.46
N ARG A 149 -5.48 10.23 -13.64
CA ARG A 149 -6.04 11.59 -13.57
C ARG A 149 -6.02 12.26 -14.94
N ASN A 150 -4.87 12.26 -15.61
CA ASN A 150 -4.73 12.89 -16.92
C ASN A 150 -5.60 12.18 -17.97
N LEU A 151 -5.62 10.84 -17.98
CA LEU A 151 -6.50 10.07 -18.85
C LEU A 151 -7.98 10.43 -18.66
N MET A 152 -8.43 10.53 -17.41
CA MET A 152 -9.80 10.88 -17.06
C MET A 152 -10.15 12.30 -17.53
N TYR A 153 -9.33 13.30 -17.21
CA TYR A 153 -9.60 14.68 -17.63
C TYR A 153 -9.55 14.87 -19.15
N GLU A 154 -8.65 14.19 -19.85
CA GLU A 154 -8.52 14.34 -21.31
C GLU A 154 -9.59 13.60 -22.11
N LYS A 155 -10.04 12.43 -21.64
CA LYS A 155 -10.97 11.56 -22.40
C LYS A 155 -12.39 11.59 -21.87
N PHE A 156 -12.56 11.91 -20.59
CA PHE A 156 -13.86 11.89 -19.91
C PHE A 156 -14.03 13.18 -19.09
N PRO A 157 -14.36 14.33 -19.73
CA PRO A 157 -14.45 15.62 -19.04
C PRO A 157 -15.42 15.66 -17.84
N ASN A 158 -16.47 14.84 -17.88
CA ASN A 158 -17.44 14.66 -16.79
C ASN A 158 -17.11 13.46 -15.88
N GLY A 159 -15.94 12.84 -16.07
CA GLY A 159 -15.51 11.67 -15.33
C GLY A 159 -15.15 12.03 -13.90
N GLN A 160 -15.44 11.11 -12.99
CA GLN A 160 -15.17 11.26 -11.57
C GLN A 160 -14.13 10.26 -11.10
N ILE A 161 -13.28 10.68 -10.16
CA ILE A 161 -12.28 9.82 -9.52
C ILE A 161 -12.67 9.67 -8.05
N HIS A 162 -12.81 8.43 -7.62
CA HIS A 162 -13.22 8.04 -6.30
C HIS A 162 -12.13 7.22 -5.64
N LEU A 163 -11.97 7.36 -4.33
CA LEU A 163 -11.17 6.42 -3.54
C LEU A 163 -12.03 5.20 -3.20
N GLN A 164 -11.42 4.02 -3.16
CA GLN A 164 -12.09 2.80 -2.72
C GLN A 164 -12.56 2.91 -1.26
N GLU A 165 -11.77 3.60 -0.43
CA GLU A 165 -12.13 3.92 0.94
C GLU A 165 -12.83 5.28 0.99
N GLN A 166 -13.79 5.43 1.90
CA GLN A 166 -14.52 6.69 2.03
C GLN A 166 -13.55 7.79 2.49
N ALA A 167 -13.33 8.79 1.62
CA ALA A 167 -12.56 9.96 1.98
C ALA A 167 -13.22 10.65 3.19
N PRO A 168 -12.43 11.11 4.17
CA PRO A 168 -13.00 11.86 5.28
C PRO A 168 -13.62 13.16 4.75
N ALA A 169 -14.66 13.66 5.41
CA ALA A 169 -15.37 14.89 5.03
C ALA A 169 -14.54 16.15 5.33
N ILE A 170 -13.36 16.24 4.71
CA ILE A 170 -12.36 17.28 4.94
C ILE A 170 -11.95 17.82 3.57
N SER A 171 -11.81 19.14 3.45
CA SER A 171 -11.31 19.75 2.21
C SER A 171 -9.86 19.32 1.95
N THR A 172 -9.58 18.94 0.71
CA THR A 172 -8.24 18.62 0.22
C THR A 172 -7.50 19.83 -0.36
N ASP A 173 -8.06 21.03 -0.27
CA ASP A 173 -7.47 22.25 -0.83
C ASP A 173 -6.20 22.66 -0.06
N PHE A 174 -6.17 22.41 1.25
CA PHE A 174 -5.06 22.69 2.14
C PHE A 174 -4.42 21.39 2.62
N ARG A 175 -3.09 21.30 2.53
CA ARG A 175 -2.33 20.08 2.88
C ARG A 175 -2.42 19.75 4.36
N GLU A 176 -2.56 20.78 5.19
CA GLU A 176 -2.64 20.72 6.65
C GLU A 176 -3.84 19.91 7.13
N ASN A 177 -4.90 19.84 6.31
CA ASN A 177 -6.15 19.15 6.64
C ASN A 177 -6.01 17.62 6.69
N TYR A 178 -5.04 17.07 5.96
CA TYR A 178 -4.86 15.62 5.83
C TYR A 178 -3.43 15.15 6.09
N LYS A 179 -2.52 16.08 6.43
CA LYS A 179 -1.15 15.78 6.83
C LYS A 179 -1.05 15.65 8.36
N PHE A 180 -0.18 14.75 8.81
CA PHE A 180 0.26 14.72 10.20
C PHE A 180 1.21 15.88 10.51
N SER A 181 0.64 17.05 10.81
CA SER A 181 1.35 18.34 10.84
C SER A 181 2.45 18.46 11.91
N SER A 182 2.28 17.83 13.08
CA SER A 182 3.28 17.82 14.16
C SER A 182 4.50 16.95 13.87
N THR A 183 4.49 16.19 12.76
CA THR A 183 5.48 15.16 12.41
C THR A 183 5.49 13.98 13.39
N LEU A 184 6.00 12.83 12.94
CA LEU A 184 6.09 11.64 13.79
C LEU A 184 7.09 11.85 14.94
N ALA A 185 8.24 12.46 14.65
CA ALA A 185 9.24 12.79 15.67
C ALA A 185 8.73 13.82 16.70
N GLY A 186 7.87 14.76 16.29
CA GLY A 186 7.31 15.78 17.19
C GLY A 186 6.35 15.23 18.25
N ILE A 187 5.89 13.97 18.12
CA ILE A 187 5.08 13.30 19.16
C ILE A 187 5.84 13.26 20.49
N GLU A 188 7.16 13.04 20.46
CA GLU A 188 8.00 12.94 21.67
C GLU A 188 8.17 14.27 22.41
N GLN A 189 7.80 15.38 21.77
CA GLN A 189 7.84 16.72 22.36
C GLN A 189 6.47 17.15 22.91
N SER A 190 5.45 16.30 22.82
CA SER A 190 4.08 16.65 23.18
C SER A 190 3.81 16.39 24.67
N ASP A 191 3.34 17.41 25.39
CA ASP A 191 2.94 17.25 26.80
C ASP A 191 1.59 16.54 26.97
N ALA A 192 0.74 16.58 25.92
CA ALA A 192 -0.56 15.93 25.88
C ALA A 192 -0.90 15.49 24.46
N CYS A 193 -1.62 14.37 24.34
CA CYS A 193 -2.13 13.84 23.07
C CYS A 193 -3.64 13.58 23.18
N LEU A 194 -4.42 14.16 22.26
CA LEU A 194 -5.85 13.87 22.11
C LEU A 194 -6.06 12.99 20.87
N LEU A 195 -6.67 11.82 21.07
CA LEU A 195 -7.00 10.87 20.00
C LEU A 195 -8.50 10.93 19.71
N ILE A 196 -8.87 11.34 18.49
CA ILE A 196 -10.27 11.49 18.07
C ILE A 196 -10.60 10.44 17.02
N GLY A 197 -11.51 9.51 17.33
CA GLY A 197 -12.03 8.53 16.36
C GLY A 197 -10.99 7.58 15.75
N THR A 198 -9.77 7.50 16.30
CA THR A 198 -8.66 6.69 15.78
C THR A 198 -8.23 5.63 16.79
N ASN A 199 -7.79 4.49 16.27
CA ASN A 199 -7.04 3.49 17.03
C ASN A 199 -5.63 3.32 16.43
N PRO A 200 -4.64 4.11 16.88
CA PRO A 200 -3.31 4.12 16.27
C PRO A 200 -2.59 2.78 16.42
N ARG A 201 -2.95 1.95 17.40
CA ARG A 201 -2.39 0.60 17.54
C ARG A 201 -2.72 -0.33 16.36
N LYS A 202 -3.85 -0.09 15.69
CA LYS A 202 -4.31 -0.86 14.52
C LYS A 202 -4.01 -0.15 13.20
N GLU A 203 -4.27 1.15 13.15
CA GLU A 203 -4.19 1.96 11.93
C GLU A 203 -2.75 2.37 11.58
N ALA A 204 -1.96 2.73 12.58
CA ALA A 204 -0.60 3.24 12.41
C ALA A 204 0.31 2.81 13.59
N PRO A 205 0.70 1.53 13.68
CA PRO A 205 1.34 0.98 14.88
C PRO A 205 2.62 1.71 15.31
N ILE A 206 3.35 2.30 14.38
CA ILE A 206 4.54 3.12 14.64
C ILE A 206 4.17 4.44 15.33
N VAL A 207 3.07 5.09 14.94
CA VAL A 207 2.55 6.29 15.64
C VAL A 207 2.25 5.94 17.09
N ASN A 208 1.56 4.80 17.32
CA ASN A 208 1.27 4.32 18.67
C ASN A 208 2.55 4.01 19.48
N ALA A 209 3.60 3.49 18.83
CA ALA A 209 4.88 3.23 19.50
C ALA A 209 5.53 4.53 19.97
N ARG A 210 5.51 5.59 19.15
CA ARG A 210 6.03 6.91 19.52
C ARG A 210 5.24 7.57 20.65
N ILE A 211 3.91 7.50 20.61
CA ILE A 211 3.05 8.01 21.68
C ILE A 211 3.38 7.36 23.03
N ARG A 212 3.79 6.08 23.03
CA ARG A 212 4.15 5.35 24.24
C ARG A 212 5.57 5.65 24.74
N LYS A 213 6.44 6.13 23.85
CA LYS A 213 7.85 6.42 24.16
C LYS A 213 8.01 7.77 24.86
N GLY A 214 7.28 8.80 24.37
CA GLY A 214 7.14 10.09 25.05
C GLY A 214 6.44 9.92 26.40
#